data_AF-A0ABD5N748-F1
#
_entry.id   AF-A0ABD5N748-F1
#
_cell.length_a   1.000
_cell.length_b   1.000
_cell.length_c   1.000
_cell.angle_alpha   90.00
_cell.angle_beta   90.00
_cell.angle_gamma   90.00
#
_symmetry.space_group_name_H-M   'P 1'
#
loop_
_entity.id
_entity.type
_entity.pdbx_description
1 polymer ?
#
loop_
_entity_poly.entity_id
_entity_poly.type
_entity_poly.pdbx_seq_one_letter_code
_entity_poly.pdbx_strand_id
1 'polypeptide(L)'
;MKTKVRLYELETGKPIVVLNDEDMKEMGLHIGDRVKITCGDEKVCADNRITAIIDASTTLVEEGEIGIFEEVKTALNVKTGDVVEIKPAGRPKSIESIKKKMRGEHLHGHEITGIVHDIVENNLSDIELTALLVAAYIKGYDMDETVSLTKAMVDTGMQMDFGDNTVDKHCIGGVAGNRTTMLVVPIIAAAGLTMPKTSSRAITSPAGTADTMEVLARVDFNADELKEILKKTGGCIVWGGSVNLAPADDKIIRVEYPLSIDPEGQVLASVMAKKKSVGSDYLVIDIPFGKGAKIQDMTKANNLARKFIELGERLGIKTKCVITDGSSPIGNGIGPALEARDVLTALEGNGPIDLINKSLDLAGLLLEMSGKVRIGEGRAFAENILKSGKANEKMRQIIKAQGGNPDIRPEDIKVGDKTYDFLAQREGKVKFIDNREISKVARNAGAPKNREAGLYLNVSVGDKVNVGDTLFTIYSINEDKLADAIRMAEQIQPVKVGGHVIEEIV
;
A
#
# COMPACT_ATOMS: atom_id res chain seq x y z
N MET A 1 -22.36 -32.63 -10.15
CA MET A 1 -22.27 -33.75 -9.19
C MET A 1 -22.72 -33.25 -7.82
N LYS A 2 -23.46 -34.04 -7.04
CA LYS A 2 -23.74 -33.73 -5.63
C LYS A 2 -22.70 -34.45 -4.78
N THR A 3 -22.05 -33.75 -3.88
CA THR A 3 -20.99 -34.30 -3.03
C THR A 3 -21.21 -33.94 -1.58
N LYS A 4 -20.69 -34.77 -0.67
CA LYS A 4 -20.71 -34.50 0.77
C LYS A 4 -19.52 -33.66 1.17
N VAL A 5 -19.75 -32.63 1.98
CA VAL A 5 -18.71 -31.73 2.47
C VAL A 5 -17.88 -32.42 3.54
N ARG A 6 -16.56 -32.35 3.38
CA ARG A 6 -15.56 -32.69 4.40
C ARG A 6 -14.68 -31.48 4.65
N LEU A 7 -14.75 -30.94 5.87
CA LEU A 7 -14.01 -29.75 6.25
C LEU A 7 -12.59 -30.09 6.69
N TYR A 8 -11.64 -29.24 6.30
CA TYR A 8 -10.28 -29.24 6.83
C TYR A 8 -9.96 -27.87 7.40
N GLU A 9 -9.40 -27.85 8.61
CA GLU A 9 -8.95 -26.63 9.30
C GLU A 9 -7.60 -26.17 8.71
N LEU A 10 -7.63 -25.77 7.44
CA LEU A 10 -6.49 -25.25 6.70
C LEU A 10 -6.91 -23.95 6.00
N GLU A 11 -6.11 -22.91 6.16
CA GLU A 11 -6.21 -21.67 5.41
C GLU A 11 -5.23 -21.73 4.22
N THR A 12 -5.75 -21.55 3.02
CA THR A 12 -4.97 -21.61 1.77
C THR A 12 -4.75 -20.23 1.13
N GLY A 13 -5.42 -19.20 1.66
CA GLY A 13 -5.44 -17.84 1.12
C GLY A 13 -6.20 -17.70 -0.20
N LYS A 14 -6.92 -18.75 -0.63
CA LYS A 14 -7.70 -18.82 -1.88
C LYS A 14 -8.87 -19.80 -1.73
N PRO A 15 -9.93 -19.67 -2.54
CA PRO A 15 -10.95 -20.70 -2.59
C PRO A 15 -10.42 -21.94 -3.35
N ILE A 16 -9.83 -22.87 -2.61
CA ILE A 16 -9.37 -24.18 -3.11
C ILE A 16 -10.30 -25.26 -2.57
N VAL A 17 -10.59 -26.27 -3.39
CA VAL A 17 -11.27 -27.49 -2.96
C VAL A 17 -10.55 -28.72 -3.45
N VAL A 18 -10.67 -29.80 -2.68
CA VAL A 18 -10.04 -31.08 -3.01
C VAL A 18 -11.11 -32.07 -3.44
N LEU A 19 -10.92 -32.72 -4.59
CA LEU A 19 -11.77 -33.81 -5.06
C LEU A 19 -10.98 -35.11 -5.13
N ASN A 20 -11.70 -36.23 -5.09
CA ASN A 20 -11.09 -37.52 -5.35
C ASN A 20 -10.69 -37.62 -6.83
N ASP A 21 -9.56 -38.28 -7.12
CA ASP A 21 -9.07 -38.46 -8.49
C ASP A 21 -10.10 -39.14 -9.41
N GLU A 22 -10.88 -40.11 -8.90
CA GLU A 22 -11.89 -40.80 -9.72
C GLU A 22 -13.10 -39.91 -10.01
N ASP A 23 -13.57 -39.14 -9.04
CA ASP A 23 -14.66 -38.16 -9.24
C ASP A 23 -14.25 -37.09 -10.26
N MET A 24 -13.00 -36.63 -10.22
CA MET A 24 -12.49 -35.68 -11.21
C MET A 24 -12.48 -36.28 -12.62
N LYS A 25 -12.01 -37.52 -12.77
CA LYS A 25 -12.00 -38.21 -14.07
C LYS A 25 -13.42 -38.37 -14.62
N GLU A 26 -14.39 -38.75 -13.78
CA GLU A 26 -15.80 -38.88 -14.19
C GLU A 26 -16.37 -37.54 -14.66
N MET A 27 -16.00 -36.45 -13.99
CA MET A 27 -16.43 -35.10 -14.35
C MET A 27 -15.62 -34.46 -15.51
N GLY A 28 -14.56 -35.12 -15.98
CA GLY A 28 -13.64 -34.58 -16.99
C GLY A 28 -12.87 -33.35 -16.50
N LEU A 29 -12.56 -33.31 -15.20
CA LEU A 29 -11.85 -32.22 -14.52
C LEU A 29 -10.38 -32.57 -14.31
N HIS A 30 -9.54 -31.54 -14.29
CA HIS A 30 -8.12 -31.64 -14.00
C HIS A 30 -7.73 -30.74 -12.83
N ILE A 31 -6.57 -31.04 -12.23
CA ILE A 31 -5.96 -30.15 -11.22
C ILE A 31 -5.77 -28.76 -11.83
N GLY A 32 -6.21 -27.73 -11.11
CA GLY A 32 -6.19 -26.34 -11.56
C GLY A 32 -7.44 -25.90 -12.33
N ASP A 33 -8.35 -26.83 -12.68
CA ASP A 33 -9.66 -26.47 -13.22
C ASP A 33 -10.53 -25.81 -12.15
N ARG A 34 -11.65 -25.22 -12.60
CA ARG A 34 -12.58 -24.48 -11.76
C ARG A 34 -13.89 -25.21 -11.62
N VAL A 35 -14.44 -25.15 -10.43
CA VAL A 35 -15.80 -25.57 -10.15
C VAL A 35 -16.60 -24.47 -9.49
N LYS A 36 -17.87 -24.37 -9.89
CA LYS A 36 -18.87 -23.65 -9.14
C LYS A 36 -19.50 -24.59 -8.14
N ILE A 37 -19.41 -24.20 -6.87
CA ILE A 37 -19.99 -24.93 -5.75
C ILE A 37 -21.22 -24.15 -5.31
N THR A 38 -22.37 -24.83 -5.26
CA THR A 38 -23.65 -24.24 -4.85
C THR A 38 -24.19 -25.00 -3.65
N CYS A 39 -24.58 -24.30 -2.59
CA CYS A 39 -25.32 -24.92 -1.48
C CYS A 39 -26.83 -24.86 -1.77
N GLY A 40 -27.54 -25.97 -1.52
CA GLY A 40 -28.93 -26.16 -1.94
C GLY A 40 -30.00 -25.47 -1.10
N ASP A 41 -29.64 -24.85 0.04
CA ASP A 41 -30.62 -24.28 0.99
C ASP A 41 -30.45 -22.76 1.13
N GLU A 42 -31.31 -22.00 0.44
CA GLU A 42 -31.33 -20.52 0.41
C GLU A 42 -31.47 -19.86 1.78
N LYS A 43 -31.80 -20.61 2.84
CA LYS A 43 -31.98 -20.09 4.20
C LYS A 43 -30.72 -20.11 5.07
N VAL A 44 -29.62 -20.75 4.64
CA VAL A 44 -28.45 -21.03 5.50
C VAL A 44 -27.17 -20.31 5.05
N CYS A 45 -27.07 -19.89 3.78
CA CYS A 45 -25.83 -19.39 3.19
C CYS A 45 -25.96 -17.91 2.76
N ALA A 46 -24.97 -17.07 3.07
CA ALA A 46 -25.00 -15.63 2.75
C ALA A 46 -24.72 -15.35 1.26
N ASP A 47 -23.86 -16.17 0.63
CA ASP A 47 -23.65 -16.27 -0.81
C ASP A 47 -23.82 -17.74 -1.21
N ASN A 48 -24.89 -18.10 -1.91
CA ASN A 48 -25.20 -19.51 -2.24
C ASN A 48 -24.21 -20.18 -3.20
N ARG A 49 -23.19 -19.46 -3.69
CA ARG A 49 -22.28 -19.94 -4.73
C ARG A 49 -20.88 -19.38 -4.57
N ILE A 50 -19.88 -20.20 -4.87
CA ILE A 50 -18.48 -19.78 -4.98
C ILE A 50 -17.77 -20.52 -6.11
N THR A 51 -16.87 -19.84 -6.80
CA THR A 51 -15.93 -20.47 -7.73
C THR A 51 -14.67 -20.85 -6.97
N ALA A 52 -14.26 -22.12 -7.04
CA ALA A 52 -13.05 -22.64 -6.41
C ALA A 52 -12.15 -23.34 -7.43
N ILE A 53 -10.85 -23.34 -7.14
CA ILE A 53 -9.83 -24.08 -7.91
C ILE A 53 -9.74 -25.49 -7.34
N ILE A 54 -9.67 -26.47 -8.23
CA ILE A 54 -9.62 -27.88 -7.86
C ILE A 54 -8.18 -28.31 -7.62
N ASP A 55 -7.96 -28.98 -6.50
CA ASP A 55 -6.84 -29.88 -6.26
C ASP A 55 -7.37 -31.31 -6.12
N ALA A 56 -6.48 -32.29 -6.18
CA ALA A 56 -6.86 -33.69 -6.16
C ALA A 56 -6.16 -34.46 -5.03
N SER A 57 -6.89 -35.37 -4.41
CA SER A 57 -6.33 -36.27 -3.41
C SER A 57 -7.07 -37.59 -3.36
N THR A 58 -6.32 -38.69 -3.30
CA THR A 58 -6.84 -40.04 -3.07
C THR A 58 -6.83 -40.45 -1.60
N THR A 59 -6.21 -39.64 -0.73
CA THR A 59 -6.01 -39.97 0.69
C THR A 59 -6.81 -39.08 1.63
N LEU A 60 -7.06 -37.83 1.23
CA LEU A 60 -7.79 -36.87 2.06
C LEU A 60 -9.30 -37.07 1.93
N VAL A 61 -9.81 -37.22 0.71
CA VAL A 61 -11.24 -37.25 0.37
C VAL A 61 -11.63 -38.56 -0.30
N GLU A 62 -12.76 -39.13 0.14
CA GLU A 62 -13.35 -40.32 -0.47
C GLU A 62 -14.16 -39.97 -1.74
N GLU A 63 -14.45 -40.96 -2.57
CA GLU A 63 -15.35 -40.78 -3.72
C GLU A 63 -16.72 -40.26 -3.27
N GLY A 64 -17.23 -39.23 -3.95
CA GLY A 64 -18.46 -38.53 -3.58
C GLY A 64 -18.31 -37.50 -2.45
N GLU A 65 -17.09 -37.26 -1.95
CA GLU A 65 -16.78 -36.19 -1.00
C GLU A 65 -16.09 -35.00 -1.68
N ILE A 66 -16.26 -33.81 -1.09
CA ILE A 66 -15.48 -32.62 -1.43
C ILE A 66 -14.79 -32.08 -0.19
N GLY A 67 -13.48 -31.91 -0.32
CA GLY A 67 -12.63 -31.28 0.67
C GLY A 67 -12.77 -29.78 0.59
N ILE A 68 -13.24 -29.16 1.68
CA ILE A 68 -13.47 -27.73 1.78
C ILE A 68 -12.55 -27.16 2.87
N PHE A 69 -11.81 -26.12 2.48
CA PHE A 69 -10.95 -25.33 3.36
C PHE A 69 -11.68 -24.12 3.95
N GLU A 70 -11.03 -23.40 4.88
CA GLU A 70 -11.65 -22.31 5.65
C GLU A 70 -12.23 -21.19 4.78
N GLU A 71 -11.61 -20.86 3.64
CA GLU A 71 -12.12 -19.80 2.75
C GLU A 71 -13.48 -20.16 2.14
N VAL A 72 -13.60 -21.39 1.63
CA VAL A 72 -14.83 -21.88 0.98
C VAL A 72 -15.91 -22.17 2.03
N LYS A 73 -15.51 -22.68 3.20
CA LYS A 73 -16.38 -22.87 4.36
C LYS A 73 -16.97 -21.55 4.84
N THR A 74 -16.15 -20.51 4.99
CA THR A 74 -16.59 -19.18 5.44
C THR A 74 -17.56 -18.55 4.42
N ALA A 75 -17.27 -18.68 3.13
CA ALA A 75 -18.11 -18.14 2.08
C ALA A 75 -19.48 -18.85 1.97
N LEU A 76 -19.48 -20.19 2.03
CA LEU A 76 -20.71 -20.98 1.89
C LEU A 76 -21.43 -21.25 3.22
N ASN A 77 -20.79 -20.99 4.36
CA ASN A 77 -21.30 -21.33 5.71
C ASN A 77 -21.74 -22.80 5.86
N VAL A 78 -20.95 -23.73 5.31
CA VAL A 78 -21.26 -25.18 5.28
C VAL A 78 -20.60 -25.94 6.44
N LYS A 79 -21.18 -27.08 6.80
CA LYS A 79 -20.70 -28.01 7.83
C LYS A 79 -20.33 -29.36 7.21
N THR A 80 -19.47 -30.11 7.90
CA THR A 80 -19.15 -31.49 7.53
C THR A 80 -20.44 -32.32 7.44
N GLY A 81 -20.63 -33.01 6.32
CA GLY A 81 -21.82 -33.82 6.02
C GLY A 81 -22.90 -33.09 5.22
N ASP A 82 -22.82 -31.77 5.05
CA ASP A 82 -23.72 -31.04 4.16
C ASP A 82 -23.53 -31.49 2.71
N VAL A 83 -24.57 -31.36 1.89
CA VAL A 83 -24.52 -31.72 0.47
C VAL A 83 -24.43 -30.46 -0.36
N VAL A 84 -23.38 -30.36 -1.18
CA VAL A 84 -23.18 -29.27 -2.13
C VAL A 84 -23.27 -29.80 -3.57
N GLU A 85 -23.68 -28.93 -4.49
CA GLU A 85 -23.66 -29.22 -5.91
C GLU A 85 -22.42 -28.59 -6.56
N ILE A 86 -21.64 -29.43 -7.23
CA ILE A 86 -20.44 -29.04 -7.98
C ILE A 86 -20.75 -29.10 -9.47
N LYS A 87 -20.45 -28.01 -10.18
CA LYS A 87 -20.50 -27.94 -11.65
C LYS A 87 -19.17 -27.42 -12.18
N PRO A 88 -18.61 -28.02 -13.27
CA PRO A 88 -17.49 -27.42 -13.96
C PRO A 88 -17.80 -25.97 -14.31
N ALA A 89 -16.91 -25.05 -13.94
CA ALA A 89 -17.03 -23.67 -14.36
C ALA A 89 -16.46 -23.55 -15.78
N GLY A 90 -17.27 -23.04 -16.71
CA GLY A 90 -16.78 -22.74 -18.05
C GLY A 90 -15.63 -21.74 -18.01
N ARG A 91 -14.75 -21.79 -19.02
CA ARG A 91 -13.65 -20.83 -19.17
C ARG A 91 -14.20 -19.39 -19.17
N PRO A 92 -13.71 -18.50 -18.29
CA PRO A 92 -14.13 -17.11 -18.27
C PRO A 92 -13.93 -16.44 -19.64
N LYS A 93 -14.90 -15.62 -20.05
CA LYS A 93 -14.81 -14.86 -21.31
C LYS A 93 -13.64 -13.87 -21.30
N SER A 94 -13.25 -13.39 -20.11
CA SER A 94 -12.10 -12.50 -19.91
C SER A 94 -10.77 -13.11 -20.39
N ILE A 95 -10.64 -14.44 -20.50
CA ILE A 95 -9.43 -15.08 -21.05
C ILE A 95 -9.18 -14.63 -22.49
N GLU A 96 -10.22 -14.50 -23.31
CA GLU A 96 -10.06 -14.02 -24.69
C GLU A 96 -9.60 -12.56 -24.72
N SER A 97 -10.07 -11.74 -23.78
CA SER A 97 -9.58 -10.37 -23.58
C SER A 97 -8.14 -10.34 -23.09
N ILE A 98 -7.71 -11.25 -22.21
CA ILE A 98 -6.30 -11.37 -21.79
C ILE A 98 -5.43 -11.74 -22.99
N LYS A 99 -5.83 -12.72 -23.81
CA LYS A 99 -5.11 -13.08 -25.05
C LYS A 99 -5.04 -11.92 -26.03
N LYS A 100 -6.13 -11.17 -26.18
CA LYS A 100 -6.18 -9.94 -26.99
C LYS A 100 -5.13 -8.94 -26.50
N LYS A 101 -5.02 -8.74 -25.18
CA LYS A 101 -3.98 -7.88 -24.60
C LYS A 101 -2.57 -8.41 -24.85
N MET A 102 -2.35 -9.73 -24.75
CA MET A 102 -1.06 -10.35 -25.08
C MET A 102 -0.65 -10.11 -26.54
N ARG A 103 -1.61 -10.05 -27.47
CA ARG A 103 -1.37 -9.67 -28.88
C ARG A 103 -1.09 -8.18 -29.08
N GLY A 104 -1.23 -7.35 -28.04
CA GLY A 104 -1.03 -5.91 -28.10
C GLY A 104 -2.21 -5.14 -28.70
N GLU A 105 -3.39 -5.77 -28.73
CA GLU A 105 -4.62 -5.14 -29.20
C GLU A 105 -5.28 -4.31 -28.10
N HIS A 106 -6.03 -3.28 -28.49
CA HIS A 106 -6.78 -2.40 -27.59
C HIS A 106 -7.99 -3.12 -26.97
N LEU A 107 -8.12 -3.07 -25.65
CA LEU A 107 -9.28 -3.60 -24.93
C LEU A 107 -10.39 -2.55 -24.79
N HIS A 108 -11.59 -2.90 -25.19
CA HIS A 108 -12.76 -2.06 -24.96
C HIS A 108 -13.20 -2.11 -23.49
N GLY A 109 -13.88 -1.05 -23.03
CA GLY A 109 -14.28 -0.93 -21.62
C GLY A 109 -15.09 -2.11 -21.07
N HIS A 110 -15.95 -2.75 -21.87
CA HIS A 110 -16.70 -3.93 -21.45
C HIS A 110 -15.81 -5.17 -21.27
N GLU A 111 -14.73 -5.30 -22.05
CA GLU A 111 -13.74 -6.38 -21.92
C GLU A 111 -12.95 -6.20 -20.62
N ILE A 112 -12.52 -4.98 -20.33
CA ILE A 112 -11.82 -4.63 -19.09
C ILE A 112 -12.72 -4.84 -17.87
N THR A 113 -13.98 -4.41 -17.95
CA THR A 113 -14.95 -4.63 -16.88
C THR A 113 -15.15 -6.12 -16.61
N GLY A 114 -15.25 -6.93 -17.66
CA GLY A 114 -15.34 -8.39 -17.54
C GLY A 114 -14.10 -9.00 -16.88
N ILE A 115 -12.90 -8.54 -17.26
CA ILE A 115 -11.65 -8.94 -16.59
C ILE A 115 -11.72 -8.60 -15.10
N VAL A 116 -11.96 -7.34 -14.75
CA VAL A 116 -11.96 -6.90 -13.34
C VAL A 116 -13.00 -7.65 -12.50
N HIS A 117 -14.19 -7.89 -13.05
CA HIS A 117 -15.22 -8.70 -12.39
C HIS A 117 -14.74 -10.13 -12.13
N ASP A 118 -14.13 -10.77 -13.13
CA ASP A 118 -13.57 -12.12 -12.98
C ASP A 118 -12.39 -12.16 -11.97
N ILE A 119 -11.62 -11.08 -11.84
CA ILE A 119 -10.61 -10.95 -10.78
C ILE A 119 -11.29 -10.91 -9.40
N VAL A 120 -12.30 -10.05 -9.22
CA VAL A 120 -12.99 -9.85 -7.93
C VAL A 120 -13.76 -11.10 -7.50
N GLU A 121 -14.35 -11.84 -8.43
CA GLU A 121 -15.07 -13.09 -8.16
C GLU A 121 -14.18 -14.33 -7.98
N ASN A 122 -12.84 -14.19 -8.09
CA ASN A 122 -11.90 -15.32 -8.13
C ASN A 122 -12.13 -16.29 -9.31
N ASN A 123 -12.71 -15.80 -10.40
CA ASN A 123 -12.85 -16.57 -11.64
C ASN A 123 -11.53 -16.67 -12.41
N LEU A 124 -10.53 -15.83 -12.11
CA LEU A 124 -9.18 -15.91 -12.67
C LEU A 124 -8.18 -16.50 -11.66
N SER A 125 -7.36 -17.45 -12.11
CA SER A 125 -6.26 -18.00 -11.33
C SER A 125 -5.01 -17.12 -11.43
N ASP A 126 -4.03 -17.34 -10.55
CA ASP A 126 -2.74 -16.64 -10.59
C ASP A 126 -2.04 -16.75 -11.94
N ILE A 127 -2.25 -17.85 -12.68
CA ILE A 127 -1.67 -18.03 -14.02
C ILE A 127 -2.22 -16.99 -14.98
N GLU A 128 -3.54 -16.79 -14.99
CA GLU A 128 -4.20 -15.83 -15.88
C GLU A 128 -3.96 -14.39 -15.43
N LEU A 129 -3.96 -14.13 -14.11
CA LEU A 129 -3.58 -12.85 -13.54
C LEU A 129 -2.14 -12.48 -13.92
N THR A 130 -1.22 -13.42 -13.81
CA THR A 130 0.18 -13.23 -14.22
C THR A 130 0.28 -12.98 -15.72
N ALA A 131 -0.47 -13.71 -16.55
CA ALA A 131 -0.48 -13.49 -17.99
C ALA A 131 -0.99 -12.08 -18.36
N LEU A 132 -2.07 -11.63 -17.71
CA LEU A 132 -2.57 -10.26 -17.85
C LEU A 132 -1.54 -9.22 -17.42
N LEU A 133 -0.92 -9.42 -16.25
CA LEU A 133 0.08 -8.50 -15.70
C LEU A 133 1.30 -8.37 -16.61
N VAL A 134 1.84 -9.50 -17.08
CA VAL A 134 2.98 -9.50 -18.00
C VAL A 134 2.60 -8.88 -19.35
N ALA A 135 1.39 -9.14 -19.85
CA ALA A 135 0.90 -8.50 -21.07
C ALA A 135 0.79 -6.97 -20.89
N ALA A 136 0.25 -6.51 -19.76
CA ALA A 136 0.15 -5.09 -19.42
C ALA A 136 1.52 -4.44 -19.23
N TYR A 137 2.49 -5.15 -18.63
CA TYR A 137 3.86 -4.66 -18.47
C TYR A 137 4.56 -4.47 -19.82
N ILE A 138 4.42 -5.43 -20.74
CA ILE A 138 5.12 -5.42 -22.03
C ILE A 138 4.42 -4.51 -23.05
N LYS A 139 3.09 -4.55 -23.11
CA LYS A 139 2.28 -3.83 -24.13
C LYS A 139 1.76 -2.48 -23.63
N GLY A 140 1.75 -2.25 -22.32
CA GLY A 140 1.18 -1.05 -21.71
C GLY A 140 -0.34 -1.03 -21.76
N TYR A 141 -0.95 -0.10 -21.02
CA TYR A 141 -2.33 0.34 -21.25
C TYR A 141 -2.30 1.73 -21.88
N ASP A 142 -3.18 1.99 -22.85
CA ASP A 142 -3.45 3.37 -23.25
C ASP A 142 -4.36 4.07 -22.22
N MET A 143 -4.63 5.36 -22.42
CA MET A 143 -5.41 6.15 -21.46
C MET A 143 -6.88 5.72 -21.41
N ASP A 144 -7.49 5.31 -22.52
CA ASP A 144 -8.89 4.87 -22.54
C ASP A 144 -9.06 3.53 -21.81
N GLU A 145 -8.10 2.61 -22.00
CA GLU A 145 -8.00 1.38 -21.23
C GLU A 145 -7.77 1.66 -19.75
N THR A 146 -6.85 2.57 -19.41
CA THR A 146 -6.54 2.93 -18.02
C THR A 146 -7.76 3.54 -17.31
N VAL A 147 -8.51 4.40 -17.99
CA VAL A 147 -9.76 4.98 -17.46
C VAL A 147 -10.80 3.89 -17.23
N SER A 148 -10.97 2.98 -18.19
CA SER A 148 -11.92 1.87 -18.09
C SER A 148 -11.55 0.92 -16.96
N LEU A 149 -10.25 0.61 -16.80
CA LEU A 149 -9.72 -0.19 -15.71
C LEU A 149 -9.99 0.49 -14.36
N THR A 150 -9.71 1.79 -14.26
CA THR A 150 -9.95 2.56 -13.03
C THR A 150 -11.43 2.54 -12.65
N LYS A 151 -12.33 2.80 -13.61
CA LYS A 151 -13.79 2.78 -13.36
C LYS A 151 -14.26 1.40 -12.93
N ALA A 152 -13.85 0.35 -13.62
CA ALA A 152 -14.22 -1.02 -13.24
C ALA A 152 -13.71 -1.40 -11.82
N MET A 153 -12.51 -0.95 -11.43
CA MET A 153 -11.98 -1.17 -10.07
C MET A 153 -12.77 -0.42 -8.99
N VAL A 154 -13.29 0.77 -9.32
CA VAL A 154 -14.17 1.56 -8.43
C VAL A 154 -15.55 0.91 -8.32
N ASP A 155 -16.12 0.49 -9.45
CA ASP A 155 -17.48 -0.06 -9.53
C ASP A 155 -17.61 -1.43 -8.84
N THR A 156 -16.52 -2.20 -8.81
CA THR A 156 -16.47 -3.51 -8.13
C THR A 156 -16.08 -3.44 -6.65
N GLY A 157 -15.70 -2.25 -6.17
CA GLY A 157 -15.33 -2.00 -4.78
C GLY A 157 -16.38 -1.23 -3.99
N MET A 158 -16.14 -1.10 -2.69
CA MET A 158 -16.95 -0.25 -1.85
C MET A 158 -16.71 1.23 -2.16
N GLN A 159 -17.78 2.00 -2.33
CA GLN A 159 -17.71 3.44 -2.53
C GLN A 159 -18.25 4.17 -1.30
N MET A 160 -17.54 5.22 -0.90
CA MET A 160 -17.89 6.10 0.20
C MET A 160 -17.88 7.54 -0.29
N ASP A 161 -18.89 8.28 0.13
CA ASP A 161 -19.05 9.69 -0.15
C ASP A 161 -19.07 10.46 1.18
N PHE A 162 -18.19 11.46 1.28
CA PHE A 162 -18.04 12.32 2.44
C PHE A 162 -18.46 13.77 2.15
N GLY A 163 -19.11 14.00 1.00
CA GLY A 163 -19.56 15.30 0.53
C GLY A 163 -18.47 16.13 -0.14
N ASP A 164 -18.85 17.35 -0.50
CA ASP A 164 -18.00 18.27 -1.24
C ASP A 164 -16.76 18.70 -0.46
N ASN A 165 -15.69 18.99 -1.20
CA ASN A 165 -14.37 19.40 -0.71
C ASN A 165 -13.65 18.30 0.06
N THR A 166 -13.87 17.05 -0.34
CA THR A 166 -13.05 15.93 0.13
C THR A 166 -11.70 15.99 -0.59
N VAL A 167 -10.62 16.04 0.19
CA VAL A 167 -9.26 16.18 -0.33
C VAL A 167 -8.42 14.95 0.01
N ASP A 168 -7.50 14.57 -0.86
CA ASP A 168 -6.57 13.48 -0.59
C ASP A 168 -5.16 13.81 -1.14
N LYS A 169 -4.15 13.13 -0.61
CA LYS A 169 -2.76 13.16 -1.06
C LYS A 169 -2.26 11.75 -1.22
N HIS A 170 -1.68 11.45 -2.37
CA HIS A 170 -0.97 10.20 -2.57
C HIS A 170 0.50 10.45 -2.90
N CYS A 171 1.38 9.53 -2.51
CA CYS A 171 2.78 9.53 -2.89
C CYS A 171 3.07 8.19 -3.55
N ILE A 172 3.68 8.19 -4.73
CA ILE A 172 4.01 6.94 -5.45
C ILE A 172 5.07 6.08 -4.72
N GLY A 173 5.69 6.66 -3.68
CA GLY A 173 6.64 6.00 -2.79
C GLY A 173 8.06 5.97 -3.37
N GLY A 174 8.89 5.08 -2.82
CA GLY A 174 10.29 4.92 -3.21
C GLY A 174 11.30 5.72 -2.38
N VAL A 175 10.85 6.49 -1.39
CA VAL A 175 11.72 7.22 -0.46
C VAL A 175 11.47 6.71 0.96
N ALA A 176 12.54 6.39 1.67
CA ALA A 176 12.47 5.90 3.05
C ALA A 176 12.07 7.03 4.01
N GLY A 177 11.37 6.70 5.11
CA GLY A 177 10.97 7.69 6.13
C GLY A 177 9.88 8.69 5.70
N ASN A 178 9.34 8.59 4.48
CA ASN A 178 8.35 9.57 3.98
C ASN A 178 6.99 9.44 4.69
N ARG A 179 6.84 10.09 5.84
CA ARG A 179 5.60 10.21 6.63
C ARG A 179 4.94 11.56 6.54
N THR A 180 5.21 12.29 5.46
CA THR A 180 4.55 13.56 5.14
C THR A 180 3.02 13.49 5.25
N THR A 181 2.43 12.36 4.84
CA THR A 181 0.99 12.12 4.96
C THR A 181 0.46 12.29 6.39
N MET A 182 1.23 11.86 7.40
CA MET A 182 0.80 11.95 8.80
C MET A 182 0.86 13.38 9.37
N LEU A 183 1.55 14.30 8.71
CA LEU A 183 1.47 15.74 9.01
C LEU A 183 0.40 16.43 8.16
N VAL A 184 0.27 16.05 6.89
CA VAL A 184 -0.70 16.65 5.96
C VAL A 184 -2.14 16.42 6.47
N VAL A 185 -2.50 15.20 6.85
CA VAL A 185 -3.88 14.88 7.31
C VAL A 185 -4.36 15.77 8.46
N PRO A 186 -3.63 15.89 9.60
CA PRO A 186 -4.09 16.76 10.68
C PRO A 186 -4.05 18.25 10.32
N ILE A 187 -3.11 18.71 9.47
CA ILE A 187 -3.11 20.12 9.00
C ILE A 187 -4.38 20.43 8.22
N ILE A 188 -4.74 19.55 7.27
CA ILE A 188 -5.94 19.69 6.44
C ILE A 188 -7.21 19.60 7.27
N ALA A 189 -7.30 18.62 8.16
CA ALA A 189 -8.45 18.47 9.05
C ALA A 189 -8.58 19.62 10.05
N ALA A 190 -7.47 20.20 10.51
CA ALA A 190 -7.48 21.41 11.35
C ALA A 190 -7.91 22.67 10.57
N ALA A 191 -7.70 22.70 9.25
CA ALA A 191 -8.24 23.74 8.37
C ALA A 191 -9.75 23.57 8.11
N GLY A 192 -10.37 22.48 8.58
CA GLY A 192 -11.79 22.20 8.42
C GLY A 192 -12.16 21.61 7.06
N LEU A 193 -11.23 20.94 6.39
CA LEU A 193 -11.50 20.12 5.20
C LEU A 193 -11.58 18.64 5.59
N THR A 194 -12.23 17.84 4.77
CA THR A 194 -12.37 16.40 4.99
C THR A 194 -11.26 15.64 4.27
N MET A 195 -10.51 14.79 4.99
CA MET A 195 -9.44 13.97 4.41
C MET A 195 -9.51 12.50 4.86
N PRO A 196 -10.21 11.63 4.11
CA PRO A 196 -10.38 10.20 4.40
C PRO A 196 -9.14 9.38 3.97
N LYS A 197 -7.98 9.60 4.62
CA LYS A 197 -6.73 9.04 4.11
C LYS A 197 -6.66 7.53 4.28
N THR A 198 -6.72 6.82 3.16
CA THR A 198 -6.47 5.38 3.06
C THR A 198 -5.04 5.12 2.60
N SER A 199 -4.30 4.31 3.36
CA SER A 199 -2.89 3.97 3.09
C SER A 199 -2.70 2.46 3.03
N SER A 200 -1.80 1.99 2.19
CA SER A 200 -1.34 0.60 2.23
C SER A 200 -0.28 0.40 3.33
N ARG A 201 -0.10 -0.86 3.72
CA ARG A 201 1.07 -1.30 4.49
C ARG A 201 2.29 -1.39 3.57
N ALA A 202 3.47 -1.39 4.18
CA ALA A 202 4.71 -1.64 3.49
C ALA A 202 4.69 -3.02 2.80
N ILE A 203 4.99 -3.02 1.50
CA ILE A 203 5.31 -4.22 0.75
C ILE A 203 6.82 -4.31 0.59
N THR A 204 7.42 -3.26 0.01
CA THR A 204 8.86 -3.19 -0.26
C THR A 204 9.61 -2.17 0.59
N SER A 205 8.89 -1.26 1.25
CA SER A 205 9.47 -0.23 2.15
C SER A 205 9.69 -0.76 3.57
N PRO A 206 10.55 -0.12 4.38
CA PRO A 206 10.76 -0.50 5.77
C PRO A 206 9.55 -0.21 6.67
N ALA A 207 8.69 0.73 6.27
CA ALA A 207 7.36 0.94 6.83
C ALA A 207 6.43 1.58 5.78
N GLY A 208 5.13 1.37 5.92
CA GLY A 208 4.08 2.12 5.25
C GLY A 208 3.44 3.13 6.21
N THR A 209 2.66 4.07 5.68
CA THR A 209 1.92 5.02 6.52
C THR A 209 0.93 4.31 7.45
N ALA A 210 0.31 3.22 6.98
CA ALA A 210 -0.56 2.40 7.83
C ALA A 210 0.23 1.76 8.99
N ASP A 211 1.41 1.18 8.72
CA ASP A 211 2.23 0.55 9.77
C ASP A 211 2.71 1.56 10.81
N THR A 212 3.02 2.80 10.38
CA THR A 212 3.43 3.88 11.30
C THR A 212 2.25 4.40 12.12
N MET A 213 1.08 4.60 11.50
CA MET A 213 -0.13 4.99 12.24
C MET A 213 -0.55 3.92 13.25
N GLU A 214 -0.33 2.65 12.92
CA GLU A 214 -0.64 1.51 13.80
C GLU A 214 0.17 1.48 15.10
N VAL A 215 1.29 2.20 15.15
CA VAL A 215 2.03 2.43 16.41
C VAL A 215 1.25 3.36 17.34
N LEU A 216 0.46 4.28 16.79
CA LEU A 216 -0.25 5.33 17.53
C LEU A 216 -1.72 4.99 17.80
N ALA A 217 -2.41 4.32 16.87
CA ALA A 217 -3.82 3.97 16.97
C ALA A 217 -4.19 2.78 16.08
N ARG A 218 -5.41 2.25 16.21
CA ARG A 218 -5.92 1.21 15.30
C ARG A 218 -6.00 1.75 13.87
N VAL A 219 -5.82 0.89 12.86
CA VAL A 219 -5.87 1.29 11.42
C VAL A 219 -6.87 0.48 10.59
N ASP A 220 -7.35 -0.64 11.12
CA ASP A 220 -8.41 -1.47 10.57
C ASP A 220 -9.78 -0.97 11.06
N PHE A 221 -10.63 -0.57 10.11
CA PHE A 221 -11.98 -0.10 10.37
C PHE A 221 -12.90 -0.53 9.23
N ASN A 222 -14.15 -0.82 9.55
CA ASN A 222 -15.18 -0.93 8.52
C ASN A 222 -15.64 0.47 8.06
N ALA A 223 -16.47 0.53 7.02
CA ALA A 223 -16.91 1.79 6.43
C ALA A 223 -17.80 2.64 7.35
N ASP A 224 -18.61 2.02 8.21
CA ASP A 224 -19.48 2.77 9.12
C ASP A 224 -18.67 3.41 10.24
N GLU A 225 -17.71 2.68 10.82
CA GLU A 225 -16.73 3.24 11.76
C GLU A 225 -15.94 4.39 11.13
N LEU A 226 -15.53 4.24 9.86
CA LEU A 226 -14.79 5.27 9.14
C LEU A 226 -15.59 6.57 8.99
N LYS A 227 -16.88 6.46 8.63
CA LYS A 227 -17.80 7.61 8.55
C LYS A 227 -17.94 8.31 9.90
N GLU A 228 -18.06 7.55 10.99
CA GLU A 228 -18.14 8.13 12.32
C GLU A 228 -16.88 8.88 12.75
N ILE A 229 -15.70 8.30 12.47
CA ILE A 229 -14.41 8.94 12.75
C ILE A 229 -14.33 10.26 11.99
N LEU A 230 -14.57 10.24 10.68
CA LEU A 230 -14.47 11.42 9.83
C LEU A 230 -15.45 12.51 10.22
N LYS A 231 -16.69 12.15 10.61
CA LYS A 231 -17.67 13.13 11.12
C LYS A 231 -17.19 13.84 12.39
N LYS A 232 -16.40 13.17 13.24
CA LYS A 232 -15.88 13.73 14.50
C LYS A 232 -14.61 14.55 14.29
N THR A 233 -13.72 14.11 13.41
CA THR A 233 -12.36 14.66 13.33
C THR A 233 -12.11 15.50 12.08
N GLY A 234 -12.81 15.24 10.97
CA GLY A 234 -12.50 15.76 9.63
C GLY A 234 -11.34 15.03 8.94
N GLY A 235 -10.67 14.08 9.60
CA GLY A 235 -9.56 13.35 9.01
C GLY A 235 -9.30 12.02 9.67
N CYS A 236 -8.81 11.06 8.91
CA CYS A 236 -8.42 9.74 9.43
C CYS A 236 -7.20 9.24 8.68
N ILE A 237 -6.46 8.29 9.27
CA ILE A 237 -5.40 7.56 8.59
C ILE A 237 -5.68 6.07 8.81
N VAL A 238 -6.15 5.37 7.78
CA VAL A 238 -6.58 3.96 7.90
C VAL A 238 -5.89 3.07 6.88
N TRP A 239 -5.88 1.78 7.16
CA TRP A 239 -5.38 0.77 6.24
C TRP A 239 -6.43 0.45 5.19
N GLY A 240 -6.13 0.75 3.92
CA GLY A 240 -7.08 0.58 2.81
C GLY A 240 -7.54 -0.87 2.59
N GLY A 241 -6.72 -1.87 2.96
CA GLY A 241 -7.06 -3.29 2.82
C GLY A 241 -8.22 -3.73 3.72
N SER A 242 -8.56 -2.97 4.76
CA SER A 242 -9.69 -3.27 5.64
C SER A 242 -11.05 -2.84 5.06
N VAL A 243 -11.07 -2.01 4.01
CA VAL A 243 -12.30 -1.30 3.57
C VAL A 243 -12.79 -1.74 2.17
N ASN A 244 -12.25 -2.80 1.59
CA ASN A 244 -12.66 -3.37 0.30
C ASN A 244 -12.93 -2.33 -0.83
N LEU A 245 -12.12 -1.27 -0.89
CA LEU A 245 -12.35 -0.11 -1.77
C LEU A 245 -12.06 -0.38 -3.25
N ALA A 246 -11.10 -1.26 -3.51
CA ALA A 246 -10.66 -1.65 -4.85
C ALA A 246 -10.14 -3.11 -4.81
N PRO A 247 -11.03 -4.10 -4.60
CA PRO A 247 -10.65 -5.50 -4.35
C PRO A 247 -9.76 -6.11 -5.42
N ALA A 248 -9.95 -5.70 -6.68
CA ALA A 248 -9.14 -6.17 -7.79
C ALA A 248 -7.65 -5.81 -7.61
N ASP A 249 -7.38 -4.64 -7.02
CA ASP A 249 -6.01 -4.16 -6.81
C ASP A 249 -5.23 -5.08 -5.89
N ASP A 250 -5.80 -5.42 -4.73
CA ASP A 250 -5.15 -6.27 -3.73
C ASP A 250 -4.85 -7.66 -4.30
N LYS A 251 -5.70 -8.17 -5.22
CA LYS A 251 -5.47 -9.44 -5.91
C LYS A 251 -4.38 -9.36 -6.98
N ILE A 252 -4.31 -8.26 -7.73
CA ILE A 252 -3.27 -8.05 -8.74
C ILE A 252 -1.90 -7.88 -8.08
N ILE A 253 -1.83 -7.15 -6.96
CA ILE A 253 -0.59 -6.96 -6.19
C ILE A 253 0.07 -8.29 -5.77
N ARG A 254 -0.73 -9.34 -5.53
CA ARG A 254 -0.21 -10.68 -5.17
C ARG A 254 0.70 -11.28 -6.24
N VAL A 255 0.44 -10.99 -7.52
CA VAL A 255 1.26 -11.47 -8.64
C VAL A 255 2.33 -10.44 -9.06
N GLU A 256 2.11 -9.15 -8.79
CA GLU A 256 3.13 -8.10 -8.98
C GLU A 256 4.34 -8.30 -8.07
N TYR A 257 4.09 -8.58 -6.79
CA TYR A 257 5.15 -8.64 -5.78
C TYR A 257 6.24 -9.69 -6.06
N PRO A 258 5.92 -10.96 -6.35
CA PRO A 258 6.94 -11.97 -6.66
C PRO A 258 7.74 -11.64 -7.92
N LEU A 259 7.13 -10.94 -8.88
CA LEU A 259 7.76 -10.57 -10.15
C LEU A 259 8.51 -9.23 -10.08
N SER A 260 8.24 -8.41 -9.06
CA SER A 260 8.79 -7.06 -8.93
C SER A 260 8.55 -6.19 -10.18
N ILE A 261 7.37 -6.30 -10.77
CA ILE A 261 6.93 -5.51 -11.94
C ILE A 261 5.66 -4.72 -11.59
N ASP A 262 5.65 -3.45 -11.97
CA ASP A 262 4.54 -2.51 -11.74
C ASP A 262 4.17 -1.85 -13.09
N PRO A 263 3.20 -2.37 -13.87
CA PRO A 263 2.78 -1.75 -15.12
C PRO A 263 2.21 -0.35 -14.89
N GLU A 264 2.64 0.64 -15.67
CA GLU A 264 2.30 2.04 -15.41
C GLU A 264 0.77 2.30 -15.39
N GLY A 265 0.02 1.75 -16.34
CA GLY A 265 -1.44 1.87 -16.37
C GLY A 265 -2.13 1.22 -15.17
N GLN A 266 -1.57 0.13 -14.65
CA GLN A 266 -2.06 -0.55 -13.45
C GLN A 266 -1.81 0.32 -12.20
N VAL A 267 -0.63 0.93 -12.08
CA VAL A 267 -0.30 1.87 -10.99
C VAL A 267 -1.23 3.08 -11.01
N LEU A 268 -1.45 3.68 -12.19
CA LEU A 268 -2.38 4.79 -12.37
C LEU A 268 -3.80 4.41 -11.92
N ALA A 269 -4.30 3.27 -12.39
CA ALA A 269 -5.64 2.79 -12.06
C ALA A 269 -5.79 2.44 -10.58
N SER A 270 -4.84 1.70 -10.01
CA SER A 270 -4.77 1.33 -8.59
C SER A 270 -4.89 2.56 -7.66
N VAL A 271 -4.04 3.56 -7.91
CA VAL A 271 -4.00 4.78 -7.11
C VAL A 271 -5.31 5.52 -7.26
N MET A 272 -5.73 5.83 -8.49
CA MET A 272 -6.89 6.68 -8.74
C MET A 272 -8.21 6.02 -8.33
N ALA A 273 -8.34 4.69 -8.46
CA ALA A 273 -9.52 3.95 -8.02
C ALA A 273 -9.75 4.17 -6.52
N LYS A 274 -8.72 3.95 -5.68
CA LYS A 274 -8.82 4.16 -4.23
C LYS A 274 -9.11 5.60 -3.82
N LYS A 275 -8.78 6.59 -4.66
CA LYS A 275 -9.09 8.02 -4.40
C LYS A 275 -10.53 8.32 -4.79
N LYS A 276 -10.98 7.78 -5.93
CA LYS A 276 -12.36 7.91 -6.40
C LYS A 276 -13.34 7.19 -5.48
N SER A 277 -13.01 6.00 -5.01
CA SER A 277 -13.88 5.19 -4.12
C SER A 277 -14.11 5.84 -2.76
N VAL A 278 -13.30 6.83 -2.34
CA VAL A 278 -13.54 7.61 -1.11
C VAL A 278 -14.06 9.02 -1.38
N GLY A 279 -14.55 9.27 -2.60
CA GLY A 279 -15.20 10.53 -2.97
C GLY A 279 -14.24 11.74 -3.03
N SER A 280 -12.95 11.54 -3.34
CA SER A 280 -12.00 12.66 -3.38
C SER A 280 -12.30 13.61 -4.55
N ASP A 281 -12.49 14.91 -4.25
CA ASP A 281 -12.66 15.99 -5.24
C ASP A 281 -11.32 16.58 -5.68
N TYR A 282 -10.39 16.70 -4.73
CA TYR A 282 -9.07 17.31 -4.93
C TYR A 282 -7.96 16.34 -4.54
N LEU A 283 -6.97 16.19 -5.41
CA LEU A 283 -5.91 15.22 -5.21
C LEU A 283 -4.53 15.82 -5.50
N VAL A 284 -3.62 15.74 -4.54
CA VAL A 284 -2.20 16.00 -4.76
C VAL A 284 -1.43 14.69 -4.89
N ILE A 285 -0.69 14.53 -5.98
CA ILE A 285 0.20 13.39 -6.23
C ILE A 285 1.64 13.83 -6.05
N ASP A 286 2.31 13.31 -5.01
CA ASP A 286 3.73 13.46 -4.76
C ASP A 286 4.52 12.40 -5.56
N ILE A 287 5.43 12.86 -6.42
CA ILE A 287 6.32 12.06 -7.26
C ILE A 287 7.76 12.33 -6.83
N PRO A 288 8.32 11.52 -5.90
CA PRO A 288 9.71 11.66 -5.53
C PRO A 288 10.63 11.30 -6.70
N PHE A 289 11.54 12.21 -7.03
CA PHE A 289 12.53 12.09 -8.07
C PHE A 289 13.94 12.22 -7.48
N GLY A 290 14.82 11.31 -7.84
CA GLY A 290 16.22 11.40 -7.44
C GLY A 290 16.89 10.04 -7.32
N LYS A 291 18.19 10.06 -7.04
CA LYS A 291 18.97 8.85 -6.86
C LYS A 291 18.41 8.04 -5.69
N GLY A 292 18.11 6.76 -5.93
CA GLY A 292 17.52 5.87 -4.92
C GLY A 292 15.99 5.93 -4.82
N ALA A 293 15.32 6.89 -5.47
CA ALA A 293 13.86 6.88 -5.62
C ALA A 293 13.42 5.92 -6.75
N LYS A 294 12.10 5.65 -6.82
CA LYS A 294 11.48 4.88 -7.90
C LYS A 294 11.66 5.54 -9.28
N ILE A 295 11.63 6.87 -9.33
CA ILE A 295 11.75 7.64 -10.57
C ILE A 295 13.08 8.39 -10.57
N GLN A 296 13.93 8.10 -11.55
CA GLN A 296 15.27 8.70 -11.71
C GLN A 296 15.44 9.45 -13.03
N ASP A 297 14.41 9.42 -13.88
CA ASP A 297 14.38 10.12 -15.17
C ASP A 297 13.27 11.17 -15.12
N MET A 298 13.66 12.43 -15.34
CA MET A 298 12.76 13.56 -15.28
C MET A 298 11.70 13.53 -16.39
N THR A 299 12.04 12.97 -17.54
CA THR A 299 11.07 12.75 -18.63
C THR A 299 9.99 11.76 -18.19
N LYS A 300 10.38 10.67 -17.52
CA LYS A 300 9.42 9.70 -16.97
C LYS A 300 8.56 10.33 -15.87
N ALA A 301 9.14 11.11 -14.97
CA ALA A 301 8.39 11.82 -13.92
C ALA A 301 7.33 12.77 -14.50
N ASN A 302 7.71 13.57 -15.50
CA ASN A 302 6.78 14.49 -16.17
C ASN A 302 5.68 13.75 -16.95
N ASN A 303 6.02 12.66 -17.63
CA ASN A 303 5.03 11.85 -18.35
C ASN A 303 4.03 11.21 -17.39
N LEU A 304 4.51 10.63 -16.28
CA LEU A 304 3.65 10.06 -15.24
C LEU A 304 2.73 11.13 -14.62
N ALA A 305 3.27 12.32 -14.32
CA ALA A 305 2.50 13.45 -13.82
C ALA A 305 1.36 13.84 -14.77
N ARG A 306 1.63 13.99 -16.07
CA ARG A 306 0.61 14.31 -17.08
C ARG A 306 -0.49 13.24 -17.14
N LYS A 307 -0.12 11.96 -17.08
CA LYS A 307 -1.08 10.85 -17.09
C LYS A 307 -1.98 10.85 -15.84
N PHE A 308 -1.43 11.13 -14.66
CA PHE A 308 -2.24 11.29 -13.45
C PHE A 308 -3.23 12.46 -13.54
N ILE A 309 -2.79 13.59 -14.11
CA ILE A 309 -3.65 14.77 -14.31
C ILE A 309 -4.77 14.44 -15.29
N GLU A 310 -4.45 13.91 -16.47
CA GLU A 310 -5.43 13.52 -17.49
C GLU A 310 -6.43 12.48 -16.96
N LEU A 311 -5.93 11.45 -16.26
CA LEU A 311 -6.80 10.44 -15.64
C LEU A 311 -7.71 11.06 -14.57
N GLY A 312 -7.19 11.99 -13.76
CA GLY A 312 -7.98 12.76 -12.80
C GLY A 312 -9.12 13.52 -13.46
N GLU A 313 -8.83 14.29 -14.51
CA GLU A 313 -9.84 15.04 -15.27
C GLU A 313 -10.94 14.12 -15.82
N ARG A 314 -10.57 12.97 -16.39
CA ARG A 314 -11.52 11.97 -16.93
C ARG A 314 -12.35 11.26 -15.86
N LEU A 315 -11.90 11.27 -14.61
CA LEU A 315 -12.61 10.72 -13.44
C LEU A 315 -13.37 11.78 -12.64
N GLY A 316 -13.25 13.06 -13.02
CA GLY A 316 -13.83 14.19 -12.28
C GLY A 316 -13.13 14.49 -10.96
N ILE A 317 -11.83 14.19 -10.85
CA ILE A 317 -10.99 14.53 -9.70
C ILE A 317 -10.01 15.63 -10.13
N LYS A 318 -10.00 16.76 -9.43
CA LYS A 318 -9.05 17.86 -9.69
C LYS A 318 -7.68 17.44 -9.14
N THR A 319 -6.82 16.98 -10.03
CA THR A 319 -5.51 16.44 -9.67
C THR A 319 -4.38 17.43 -9.94
N LYS A 320 -3.44 17.56 -9.01
CA LYS A 320 -2.16 18.27 -9.20
C LYS A 320 -1.01 17.34 -8.84
N CYS A 321 -0.04 17.22 -9.73
CA CYS A 321 1.18 16.46 -9.49
C CYS A 321 2.32 17.37 -9.09
N VAL A 322 3.13 16.94 -8.14
CA VAL A 322 4.32 17.64 -7.65
C VAL A 322 5.48 16.69 -7.71
N ILE A 323 6.52 17.06 -8.45
CA ILE A 323 7.77 16.32 -8.48
C ILE A 323 8.64 16.87 -7.34
N THR A 324 9.04 15.99 -6.42
CA THR A 324 9.78 16.38 -5.21
C THR A 324 11.16 15.72 -5.18
N ASP A 325 12.09 16.29 -4.40
CA ASP A 325 13.38 15.65 -4.19
C ASP A 325 13.21 14.33 -3.40
N GLY A 326 13.68 13.24 -4.00
CA GLY A 326 13.73 11.90 -3.41
C GLY A 326 15.15 11.34 -3.36
N SER A 327 16.16 12.19 -3.42
CA SER A 327 17.58 11.80 -3.41
C SER A 327 18.08 11.31 -2.04
N SER A 328 17.37 11.60 -0.96
CA SER A 328 17.70 11.18 0.41
C SER A 328 16.45 10.68 1.15
N PRO A 329 16.59 9.90 2.23
CA PRO A 329 15.49 9.61 3.14
C PRO A 329 14.85 10.90 3.69
N ILE A 330 13.58 10.82 4.06
CA ILE A 330 12.85 11.92 4.71
C ILE A 330 12.76 11.64 6.19
N GLY A 331 13.13 12.60 7.04
CA GLY A 331 13.21 12.41 8.48
C GLY A 331 14.46 11.63 8.91
N ASN A 332 14.57 11.40 10.21
CA ASN A 332 15.71 10.71 10.82
C ASN A 332 15.40 9.24 11.08
N GLY A 333 14.17 8.94 11.51
CA GLY A 333 13.69 7.60 11.80
C GLY A 333 13.25 6.84 10.55
N ILE A 334 13.63 5.57 10.45
CA ILE A 334 13.24 4.64 9.39
C ILE A 334 12.72 3.35 10.03
N GLY A 335 11.47 2.99 9.78
CA GLY A 335 10.76 1.90 10.47
C GLY A 335 9.59 2.44 11.33
N PRO A 336 8.56 1.63 11.64
CA PRO A 336 7.28 2.14 12.11
C PRO A 336 7.36 2.99 13.39
N ALA A 337 8.04 2.51 14.43
CA ALA A 337 8.14 3.24 15.69
C ALA A 337 8.99 4.50 15.59
N LEU A 338 10.13 4.42 14.92
CA LEU A 338 11.04 5.56 14.74
C LEU A 338 10.40 6.66 13.89
N GLU A 339 9.69 6.28 12.83
CA GLU A 339 8.95 7.21 11.99
C GLU A 339 7.74 7.84 12.72
N ALA A 340 7.09 7.10 13.63
CA ALA A 340 6.02 7.64 14.47
C ALA A 340 6.55 8.68 15.46
N ARG A 341 7.75 8.47 16.02
CA ARG A 341 8.45 9.47 16.85
C ARG A 341 8.71 10.76 16.07
N ASP A 342 9.30 10.66 14.88
CA ASP A 342 9.56 11.82 14.02
C ASP A 342 8.28 12.62 13.73
N VAL A 343 7.17 11.93 13.44
CA VAL A 343 5.87 12.56 13.19
C VAL A 343 5.37 13.34 14.41
N LEU A 344 5.38 12.74 15.60
CA LEU A 344 4.92 13.42 16.82
C LEU A 344 5.81 14.62 17.17
N THR A 345 7.13 14.46 17.11
CA THR A 345 8.09 15.55 17.35
C THR A 345 7.91 16.69 16.33
N ALA A 346 7.61 16.36 15.07
CA ALA A 346 7.35 17.35 14.04
C ALA A 346 6.03 18.10 14.23
N LEU A 347 4.98 17.42 14.72
CA LEU A 347 3.71 18.06 15.08
C LEU A 347 3.85 19.01 16.28
N GLU A 348 4.82 18.76 17.17
CA GLU A 348 5.20 19.65 18.26
C GLU A 348 6.09 20.83 17.80
N GLY A 349 6.50 20.86 16.53
CA GLY A 349 7.29 21.92 15.92
C GLY A 349 8.81 21.73 15.99
N ASN A 350 9.31 20.62 16.53
CA ASN A 350 10.74 20.37 16.78
C ASN A 350 11.30 19.16 16.02
N GLY A 351 10.61 18.70 14.97
CA GLY A 351 11.00 17.50 14.21
C GLY A 351 11.90 17.77 13.01
N PRO A 352 12.18 16.74 12.19
CA PRO A 352 13.01 16.87 11.00
C PRO A 352 12.48 17.92 10.02
N ILE A 353 13.34 18.86 9.62
CA ILE A 353 12.95 20.06 8.87
C ILE A 353 12.50 19.74 7.44
N ASP A 354 13.06 18.70 6.84
CA ASP A 354 12.70 18.17 5.53
C ASP A 354 11.29 17.56 5.53
N LEU A 355 10.96 16.76 6.55
CA LEU A 355 9.62 16.21 6.78
C LEU A 355 8.61 17.33 6.96
N ILE A 356 8.91 18.33 7.80
CA ILE A 356 8.05 19.50 8.02
C ILE A 356 7.85 20.27 6.72
N ASN A 357 8.93 20.69 6.06
CA ASN A 357 8.86 21.54 4.87
C ASN A 357 8.06 20.89 3.75
N LYS A 358 8.36 19.63 3.42
CA LYS A 358 7.63 18.91 2.38
C LYS A 358 6.15 18.73 2.74
N SER A 359 5.83 18.48 4.02
CA SER A 359 4.44 18.36 4.46
C SER A 359 3.66 19.67 4.32
N LEU A 360 4.30 20.79 4.68
CA LEU A 360 3.73 22.13 4.55
C LEU A 360 3.48 22.52 3.08
N ASP A 361 4.39 22.16 2.16
CA ASP A 361 4.21 22.40 0.73
C ASP A 361 3.03 21.61 0.17
N LEU A 362 2.95 20.31 0.50
CA LEU A 362 1.87 19.43 0.02
C LEU A 362 0.51 19.81 0.61
N ALA A 363 0.45 20.15 1.90
CA ALA A 363 -0.76 20.63 2.54
C ALA A 363 -1.20 21.99 1.98
N GLY A 364 -0.25 22.91 1.76
CA GLY A 364 -0.53 24.21 1.16
C GLY A 364 -1.19 24.10 -0.21
N LEU A 365 -0.71 23.19 -1.06
CA LEU A 365 -1.32 22.94 -2.37
C LEU A 365 -2.76 22.43 -2.28
N LEU A 366 -3.06 21.53 -1.34
CA LEU A 366 -4.44 21.05 -1.14
C LEU A 366 -5.36 22.18 -0.64
N LEU A 367 -4.88 23.03 0.26
CA LEU A 367 -5.63 24.18 0.76
C LEU A 367 -5.96 25.17 -0.36
N GLU A 368 -5.01 25.42 -1.27
CA GLU A 368 -5.23 26.28 -2.43
C GLU A 368 -6.19 25.65 -3.43
N MET A 369 -6.01 24.36 -3.74
CA MET A 369 -6.85 23.64 -4.70
C MET A 369 -8.31 23.56 -4.26
N SER A 370 -8.56 23.35 -2.97
CA SER A 370 -9.91 23.32 -2.39
C SER A 370 -10.57 24.70 -2.30
N GLY A 371 -9.86 25.78 -2.63
CA GLY A 371 -10.36 27.15 -2.49
C GLY A 371 -10.44 27.63 -1.04
N LYS A 372 -9.89 26.86 -0.08
CA LYS A 372 -9.87 27.24 1.34
C LYS A 372 -9.03 28.50 1.59
N VAL A 373 -7.97 28.67 0.80
CA VAL A 373 -7.06 29.81 0.82
C VAL A 373 -6.73 30.25 -0.61
N ARG A 374 -6.25 31.48 -0.78
CA ARG A 374 -5.85 32.00 -2.08
C ARG A 374 -4.58 31.30 -2.56
N ILE A 375 -4.47 31.14 -3.87
CA ILE A 375 -3.25 30.61 -4.52
C ILE A 375 -2.04 31.46 -4.09
N GLY A 376 -0.98 30.81 -3.62
CA GLY A 376 0.23 31.45 -3.10
C GLY A 376 0.25 31.64 -1.58
N GLU A 377 -0.89 31.53 -0.89
CA GLU A 377 -0.98 31.66 0.57
C GLU A 377 -1.02 30.31 1.30
N GLY A 378 -1.10 29.19 0.56
CA GLY A 378 -1.35 27.86 1.14
C GLY A 378 -0.25 27.38 2.09
N ARG A 379 1.01 27.50 1.68
CA ARG A 379 2.15 27.08 2.52
C ARG A 379 2.17 27.84 3.85
N ALA A 380 2.06 29.17 3.80
CA ALA A 380 2.09 30.01 4.99
C ALA A 380 0.91 29.72 5.93
N PHE A 381 -0.27 29.42 5.38
CA PHE A 381 -1.43 29.02 6.16
C PHE A 381 -1.22 27.66 6.86
N ALA A 382 -0.70 26.66 6.13
CA ALA A 382 -0.34 25.36 6.70
C ALA A 382 0.70 25.51 7.82
N GLU A 383 1.71 26.36 7.62
CA GLU A 383 2.75 26.63 8.60
C GLU A 383 2.19 27.27 9.87
N ASN A 384 1.23 28.19 9.74
CA ASN A 384 0.54 28.78 10.88
C ASN A 384 -0.28 27.73 11.65
N ILE A 385 -0.98 26.81 10.97
CA ILE A 385 -1.69 25.70 11.63
C ILE A 385 -0.73 24.82 12.43
N LEU A 386 0.43 24.48 11.86
CA LEU A 386 1.45 23.69 12.55
C LEU A 386 2.01 24.43 13.77
N LYS A 387 2.49 25.67 13.59
CA LYS A 387 3.10 26.49 14.66
C LYS A 387 2.12 26.84 15.79
N SER A 388 0.83 26.98 15.48
CA SER A 388 -0.20 27.24 16.49
C SER A 388 -0.57 26.02 17.34
N GLY A 389 -0.05 24.82 17.02
CA GLY A 389 -0.37 23.58 17.72
C GLY A 389 -1.68 22.91 17.25
N LYS A 390 -2.49 23.57 16.41
CA LYS A 390 -3.77 23.05 15.92
C LYS A 390 -3.63 21.73 15.17
N ALA A 391 -2.55 21.55 14.40
CA ALA A 391 -2.27 20.26 13.76
C ALA A 391 -2.04 19.15 14.81
N ASN A 392 -1.26 19.41 15.85
CA ASN A 392 -1.01 18.44 16.92
C ASN A 392 -2.32 18.09 17.65
N GLU A 393 -3.10 19.09 18.06
CA GLU A 393 -4.42 18.89 18.68
C GLU A 393 -5.32 18.03 17.80
N LYS A 394 -5.35 18.31 16.49
CA LYS A 394 -6.13 17.53 15.54
C LYS A 394 -5.63 16.09 15.42
N MET A 395 -4.31 15.87 15.36
CA MET A 395 -3.76 14.51 15.39
C MET A 395 -4.18 13.77 16.67
N ARG A 396 -4.16 14.43 17.84
CA ARG A 396 -4.61 13.80 19.09
C ARG A 396 -6.08 13.40 19.05
N GLN A 397 -6.93 14.22 18.43
CA GLN A 397 -8.34 13.87 18.18
C GLN A 397 -8.47 12.65 17.26
N ILE A 398 -7.67 12.56 16.20
CA ILE A 398 -7.65 11.42 15.27
C ILE A 398 -7.21 10.16 15.99
N ILE A 399 -6.10 10.21 16.73
CA ILE A 399 -5.59 9.08 17.54
C ILE A 399 -6.68 8.58 18.49
N LYS A 400 -7.32 9.48 19.25
CA LYS A 400 -8.40 9.12 20.18
C LYS A 400 -9.60 8.49 19.47
N ALA A 401 -10.02 9.06 18.33
CA ALA A 401 -11.14 8.53 17.55
C ALA A 401 -10.83 7.15 16.95
N GLN A 402 -9.55 6.87 16.68
CA GLN A 402 -9.05 5.57 16.23
C GLN A 402 -8.63 4.63 17.39
N GLY A 403 -9.03 4.94 18.63
CA GLY A 403 -8.82 4.07 19.79
C GLY A 403 -7.41 4.08 20.38
N GLY A 404 -6.54 5.01 19.97
CA GLY A 404 -5.22 5.20 20.54
C GLY A 404 -5.21 6.13 21.77
N ASN A 405 -4.06 6.25 22.42
CA ASN A 405 -3.85 7.18 23.53
C ASN A 405 -3.54 8.60 22.99
N PRO A 406 -4.43 9.61 23.17
CA PRO A 406 -4.18 10.97 22.68
C PRO A 406 -2.97 11.64 23.35
N ASP A 407 -2.59 11.22 24.55
CA ASP A 407 -1.52 11.84 25.34
C ASP A 407 -0.16 11.18 25.12
N ILE A 408 -0.05 10.23 24.16
CA ILE A 408 1.21 9.53 23.84
C ILE A 408 2.30 10.51 23.42
N ARG A 409 3.47 10.48 24.06
CA ARG A 409 4.61 11.32 23.67
C ARG A 409 5.59 10.52 22.82
N PRO A 410 6.47 11.18 22.03
CA PRO A 410 7.50 10.49 21.26
C PRO A 410 8.33 9.50 22.12
N GLU A 411 8.65 9.87 23.36
CA GLU A 411 9.48 9.06 24.26
C GLU A 411 8.75 7.81 24.78
N ASP A 412 7.41 7.84 24.80
CA ASP A 412 6.59 6.71 25.27
C ASP A 412 6.51 5.58 24.21
N ILE A 413 6.81 5.88 22.94
CA ILE A 413 6.86 4.90 21.85
C ILE A 413 8.08 4.00 22.03
N LYS A 414 7.89 2.69 22.16
CA LYS A 414 9.00 1.74 22.31
C LYS A 414 9.77 1.57 21.00
N VAL A 415 11.09 1.44 21.12
CA VAL A 415 12.01 1.08 20.03
C VAL A 415 12.84 -0.14 20.45
N GLY A 416 13.51 -0.77 19.49
CA GLY A 416 14.29 -1.99 19.74
C GLY A 416 15.31 -1.79 20.85
N ASP A 417 15.44 -2.77 21.73
CA ASP A 417 16.39 -2.76 22.84
C ASP A 417 17.79 -3.24 22.43
N LYS A 418 17.91 -3.87 21.27
CA LYS A 418 19.18 -4.27 20.66
C LYS A 418 19.58 -3.22 19.64
N THR A 419 20.67 -2.51 19.92
CA THR A 419 21.15 -1.42 19.07
C THR A 419 22.58 -1.61 18.64
N TYR A 420 22.92 -1.04 17.48
CA TYR A 420 24.31 -0.96 17.01
C TYR A 420 24.55 0.36 16.29
N ASP A 421 25.60 1.07 16.69
CA ASP A 421 26.00 2.35 16.13
C ASP A 421 27.03 2.15 15.01
N PHE A 422 26.69 2.65 13.82
CA PHE A 422 27.62 2.69 12.69
C PHE A 422 28.41 3.99 12.71
N LEU A 423 29.71 3.87 13.00
CA LEU A 423 30.61 5.02 13.16
C LEU A 423 31.30 5.39 11.85
N ALA A 424 31.56 6.67 11.67
CA ALA A 424 32.33 7.22 10.57
C ALA A 424 33.78 6.72 10.62
N GLN A 425 34.22 6.06 9.54
CA GLN A 425 35.58 5.50 9.42
C GLN A 425 36.61 6.51 8.91
N ARG A 426 36.16 7.68 8.46
CA ARG A 426 37.00 8.76 7.95
C ARG A 426 36.33 10.09 8.24
N GLU A 427 37.14 11.14 8.39
CA GLU A 427 36.61 12.50 8.39
C GLU A 427 36.15 12.93 7.00
N GLY A 428 35.18 13.83 6.93
CA GLY A 428 34.73 14.39 5.66
C GLY A 428 33.32 14.96 5.73
N LYS A 429 32.68 15.06 4.56
CA LYS A 429 31.27 15.41 4.46
C LYS A 429 30.45 14.21 4.01
N VAL A 430 29.25 14.06 4.56
CA VAL A 430 28.25 13.11 4.07
C VAL A 430 27.84 13.55 2.67
N LYS A 431 28.18 12.75 1.66
CA LYS A 431 27.91 13.05 0.25
C LYS A 431 26.56 12.54 -0.20
N PHE A 432 26.17 11.37 0.32
CA PHE A 432 24.99 10.67 -0.13
C PHE A 432 24.53 9.64 0.91
N ILE A 433 23.22 9.51 1.05
CA ILE A 433 22.55 8.49 1.86
C ILE A 433 21.60 7.73 0.93
N ASP A 434 21.87 6.45 0.66
CA ASP A 434 21.10 5.69 -0.32
C ASP A 434 19.77 5.18 0.27
N ASN A 435 18.65 5.69 -0.27
CA ASN A 435 17.29 5.30 0.10
C ASN A 435 17.04 3.78 0.07
N ARG A 436 17.54 3.10 -0.97
CA ARG A 436 17.32 1.66 -1.16
C ARG A 436 18.15 0.85 -0.17
N GLU A 437 19.38 1.27 0.09
CA GLU A 437 20.27 0.60 1.02
C GLU A 437 19.81 0.78 2.47
N ILE A 438 19.46 2.00 2.89
CA ILE A 438 18.86 2.27 4.20
C ILE A 438 17.59 1.45 4.41
N SER A 439 16.71 1.39 3.40
CA SER A 439 15.51 0.57 3.44
C SER A 439 15.82 -0.92 3.63
N LYS A 440 16.86 -1.45 2.97
CA LYS A 440 17.29 -2.84 3.13
C LYS A 440 17.80 -3.11 4.54
N VAL A 441 18.62 -2.21 5.11
CA VAL A 441 19.16 -2.37 6.47
C VAL A 441 18.02 -2.39 7.49
N ALA A 442 17.10 -1.42 7.44
CA ALA A 442 15.96 -1.38 8.37
C ALA A 442 15.05 -2.62 8.25
N ARG A 443 14.85 -3.14 7.03
CA ARG A 443 14.08 -4.39 6.82
C ARG A 443 14.78 -5.62 7.39
N ASN A 444 16.11 -5.70 7.26
CA ASN A 444 16.87 -6.81 7.84
C ASN A 444 16.88 -6.75 9.37
N ALA A 445 16.83 -5.55 9.95
CA ALA A 445 16.64 -5.37 11.39
C ALA A 445 15.26 -5.84 11.90
N GLY A 446 14.28 -6.03 11.00
CA GLY A 446 12.97 -6.61 11.31
C GLY A 446 11.76 -5.75 10.92
N ALA A 447 11.97 -4.53 10.43
CA ALA A 447 10.89 -3.66 10.00
C ALA A 447 10.23 -4.19 8.69
N PRO A 448 8.90 -3.99 8.47
CA PRO A 448 7.92 -3.39 9.38
C PRO A 448 7.30 -4.37 10.39
N LYS A 449 7.57 -5.68 10.27
CA LYS A 449 6.88 -6.71 11.08
C LYS A 449 7.12 -6.51 12.58
N ASN A 450 8.36 -6.19 12.94
CA ASN A 450 8.71 -5.72 14.27
C ASN A 450 8.65 -4.19 14.25
N ARG A 451 7.63 -3.61 14.89
CA ARG A 451 7.35 -2.16 14.79
C ARG A 451 8.45 -1.32 15.41
N GLU A 452 9.09 -1.85 16.43
CA GLU A 452 10.18 -1.26 17.20
C GLU A 452 11.54 -1.29 16.45
N ALA A 453 11.65 -2.12 15.41
CA ALA A 453 12.87 -2.27 14.63
C ALA A 453 12.98 -1.21 13.53
N GLY A 454 14.21 -0.87 13.16
CA GLY A 454 14.47 0.14 12.15
C GLY A 454 15.89 0.69 12.17
N LEU A 455 16.05 1.90 11.66
CA LEU A 455 17.30 2.64 11.58
C LEU A 455 17.04 4.10 11.90
N TYR A 456 17.89 4.72 12.72
CA TYR A 456 17.85 6.15 13.00
C TYR A 456 19.09 6.83 12.41
N LEU A 457 18.89 7.82 11.54
CA LEU A 457 19.95 8.62 10.94
C LEU A 457 20.38 9.72 11.92
N ASN A 458 21.66 9.72 12.27
CA ASN A 458 22.25 10.77 13.12
C ASN A 458 22.87 11.90 12.29
N VAL A 459 22.96 11.72 10.97
CA VAL A 459 23.54 12.67 10.03
C VAL A 459 22.65 12.86 8.81
N SER A 460 22.72 14.05 8.22
CA SER A 460 22.10 14.43 6.96
C SER A 460 23.14 14.62 5.86
N VAL A 461 22.70 14.60 4.60
CA VAL A 461 23.57 14.93 3.46
C VAL A 461 24.08 16.37 3.61
N GLY A 462 25.40 16.54 3.48
CA GLY A 462 26.09 17.82 3.65
C GLY A 462 26.77 17.99 5.01
N ASP A 463 26.39 17.20 6.02
CA ASP A 463 26.97 17.27 7.35
C ASP A 463 28.46 16.93 7.33
N LYS A 464 29.22 17.62 8.18
CA LYS A 464 30.62 17.29 8.45
C LYS A 464 30.67 16.25 9.56
N VAL A 465 31.48 15.23 9.37
CA VAL A 465 31.70 14.16 10.35
C VAL A 465 33.20 13.94 10.56
N ASN A 466 33.57 13.61 11.79
CA ASN A 466 34.89 13.18 12.20
C ASN A 466 34.93 11.66 12.32
N VAL A 467 36.14 11.09 12.38
CA VAL A 467 36.31 9.67 12.69
C VAL A 467 35.69 9.37 14.06
N GLY A 468 34.82 8.36 14.13
CA GLY A 468 34.13 7.95 15.35
C GLY A 468 32.75 8.58 15.57
N ASP A 469 32.35 9.59 14.76
CA ASP A 469 30.99 10.13 14.84
C ASP A 469 29.96 9.08 14.39
N THR A 470 28.83 8.95 15.10
CA THR A 470 27.77 8.03 14.72
C THR A 470 27.05 8.53 13.46
N LEU A 471 27.05 7.73 12.39
CA LEU A 471 26.33 8.02 11.16
C LEU A 471 24.85 7.64 11.30
N PHE A 472 24.59 6.43 11.80
CA PHE A 472 23.25 5.92 12.05
C PHE A 472 23.28 4.81 13.10
N THR A 473 22.14 4.59 13.73
CA THR A 473 21.93 3.54 14.73
C THR A 473 20.89 2.55 14.22
N ILE A 474 21.21 1.27 14.22
CA ILE A 474 20.25 0.19 13.90
C ILE A 474 19.52 -0.21 15.18
N TYR A 475 18.21 -0.38 15.11
CA TYR A 475 17.36 -0.86 16.22
C TYR A 475 16.71 -2.18 15.84
N SER A 476 16.73 -3.16 16.74
CA SER A 476 16.09 -4.46 16.60
C SER A 476 15.57 -4.95 17.95
N ILE A 477 14.62 -5.89 17.92
CA ILE A 477 14.17 -6.65 19.11
C ILE A 477 14.78 -8.05 19.16
N ASN A 478 15.56 -8.43 18.14
CA ASN A 478 16.14 -9.75 17.98
C ASN A 478 17.62 -9.62 17.60
N GLU A 479 18.49 -10.35 18.31
CA GLU A 479 19.94 -10.28 18.14
C GLU A 479 20.41 -10.81 16.78
N ASP A 480 19.82 -11.89 16.27
CA ASP A 480 20.15 -12.43 14.95
C ASP A 480 19.78 -11.45 13.84
N LYS A 481 18.61 -10.81 13.94
CA LYS A 481 18.16 -9.77 13.00
C LYS A 481 19.07 -8.54 13.04
N LEU A 482 19.53 -8.15 14.23
CA LEU A 482 20.51 -7.08 14.36
C LEU A 482 21.83 -7.48 13.68
N ALA A 483 22.33 -8.69 13.93
CA ALA A 483 23.55 -9.19 13.31
C ALA A 483 23.46 -9.26 11.77
N ASP A 484 22.31 -9.68 11.22
CA ASP A 484 22.04 -9.65 9.79
C ASP A 484 22.09 -8.22 9.22
N ALA A 485 21.44 -7.28 9.91
CA ALA A 485 21.42 -5.88 9.51
C ALA A 485 22.81 -5.23 9.57
N ILE A 486 23.62 -5.56 10.59
CA ILE A 486 25.02 -5.10 10.72
C ILE A 486 25.85 -5.61 9.53
N ARG A 487 25.86 -6.93 9.31
CA ARG A 487 26.61 -7.53 8.18
C ARG A 487 26.22 -6.91 6.84
N MET A 488 24.93 -6.67 6.65
CA MET A 488 24.44 -6.02 5.43
C MET A 488 24.92 -4.58 5.31
N ALA A 489 24.83 -3.80 6.38
CA ALA A 489 25.24 -2.39 6.40
C ALA A 489 26.76 -2.23 6.18
N GLU A 490 27.59 -3.13 6.71
CA GLU A 490 29.04 -3.17 6.46
C GLU A 490 29.36 -3.41 4.98
N GLN A 491 28.60 -4.30 4.32
CA GLN A 491 28.81 -4.64 2.91
C GLN A 491 28.41 -3.51 1.95
N ILE A 492 27.23 -2.90 2.18
CA ILE A 492 26.69 -1.92 1.22
C ILE A 492 27.13 -0.48 1.54
N GLN A 493 27.43 -0.17 2.80
CA GLN A 493 27.82 1.15 3.30
C GLN A 493 26.83 2.25 2.84
N PRO A 494 25.62 2.30 3.44
CA PRO A 494 24.51 3.12 2.96
C PRO A 494 24.75 4.63 3.07
N VAL A 495 25.70 5.05 3.91
CA VAL A 495 26.10 6.45 4.09
C VAL A 495 27.52 6.62 3.57
N LYS A 496 27.69 7.47 2.55
CA LYS A 496 29.00 7.73 1.93
C LYS A 496 29.58 9.03 2.47
N VAL A 497 30.69 8.92 3.20
CA VAL A 497 31.50 10.05 3.68
C VAL A 497 32.70 10.22 2.76
N GLY A 498 32.95 11.45 2.30
CA GLY A 498 34.09 11.75 1.43
C GLY A 498 34.66 13.15 1.61
N GLY A 499 35.94 13.30 1.27
CA GLY A 499 36.64 14.59 1.20
C GLY A 499 36.35 15.36 -0.08
N HIS A 500 37.20 16.35 -0.40
CA HIS A 500 37.20 17.04 -1.70
C HIS A 500 37.95 16.26 -2.79
N VAL A 501 38.91 15.42 -2.39
CA VAL A 501 39.67 14.54 -3.27
C VAL A 501 38.91 13.22 -3.37
N ILE A 502 38.48 12.87 -4.59
CA ILE A 502 37.66 11.68 -4.87
C ILE A 502 38.55 10.46 -5.14
N GLU A 503 39.69 10.69 -5.79
CA GLU A 503 40.68 9.67 -6.12
C GLU A 503 42.03 10.37 -6.28
N GLU A 504 43.08 9.80 -5.69
CA GLU A 504 44.46 10.23 -5.89
C GLU A 504 45.05 9.26 -6.91
N ILE A 505 45.24 9.73 -8.15
CA ILE A 505 45.86 8.91 -9.19
C ILE A 505 47.37 8.93 -8.92
N VAL A 506 47.93 7.77 -8.56
CA VAL A 506 49.37 7.56 -8.36
C VAL A 506 50.02 7.03 -9.63
#